data_AF-A0AA38CNB3-F1
#
_entry.id   AF-A0AA38CNB3-F1
#
_cell.length_a   1.000
_cell.length_b   1.000
_cell.length_c   1.000
_cell.angle_alpha   90.00
_cell.angle_beta   90.00
_cell.angle_gamma   90.00
#
_symmetry.space_group_name_H-M   'P 1'
#
loop_
_entity.id
_entity.type
_entity.pdbx_description
1 polymer ?
#
loop_
_entity_poly.entity_id
_entity_poly.type
_entity_poly.pdbx_seq_one_letter_code
_entity_poly.pdbx_strand_id
1 'polypeptide(L)'
;AEVNVLNLYAWVQMGRPPLHPSSNVFFMANQTKATPIGVLKDASITIQGSKFTGDFEVLALAESNSFPALLGHPWCYTNNVDLRFNN
;
A
#
# COMPACT_ATOMS: atom_id res chain seq x y z
N ALA A 1 -6.99 -4.30 -5.34
CA ALA A 1 -6.95 -2.83 -5.16
C ALA A 1 -6.25 -2.22 -6.37
N GLU A 2 -6.72 -1.09 -6.90
CA GLU A 2 -6.09 -0.43 -8.06
C GLU A 2 -4.83 0.37 -7.69
N VAL A 3 -4.45 0.36 -6.41
CA VAL A 3 -3.29 1.06 -5.83
C VAL A 3 -2.72 0.20 -4.71
N ASN A 4 -1.45 0.42 -4.36
CA ASN A 4 -0.89 -0.14 -3.14
C ASN A 4 -1.27 0.75 -1.94
N VAL A 5 -1.52 0.12 -0.80
CA VAL A 5 -1.86 0.82 0.43
C VAL A 5 -0.85 0.46 1.50
N LEU A 6 -0.35 1.47 2.20
CA LEU A 6 0.49 1.32 3.40
C LEU A 6 -0.33 1.78 4.61
N ASN A 7 -0.36 0.97 5.66
CA ASN A 7 -1.01 1.38 6.89
C ASN A 7 -0.19 2.51 7.56
N LEU A 8 -0.87 3.55 8.04
CA LEU A 8 -0.23 4.63 8.81
C LEU A 8 0.69 4.10 9.92
N TYR A 9 0.28 3.07 10.64
CA TYR A 9 1.11 2.48 11.70
C TYR A 9 2.44 1.95 11.15
N ALA A 10 2.41 1.20 10.04
CA ALA A 10 3.61 0.69 9.38
C ALA A 10 4.51 1.83 8.87
N TRP A 11 3.92 2.87 8.26
CA TRP A 11 4.66 4.06 7.85
C TRP A 11 5.36 4.76 9.04
N VAL A 12 4.72 4.83 10.21
CA VAL A 12 5.36 5.34 11.43
C VAL A 12 6.54 4.46 11.85
N GLN A 13 6.41 3.13 11.80
CA GLN A 13 7.50 2.20 12.11
C GLN A 13 8.69 2.33 11.14
N MET A 14 8.45 2.78 9.91
CA MET A 14 9.50 3.08 8.93
C MET A 14 10.26 4.40 9.23
N GLY A 15 9.94 5.10 10.32
CA GLY A 15 10.58 6.37 10.67
C GLY A 15 9.96 7.58 9.99
N ARG A 16 8.71 7.47 9.51
CA ARG A 16 7.94 8.56 8.89
C ARG A 16 8.65 9.20 7.69
N PRO A 17 9.02 8.41 6.66
CA PRO A 17 9.61 8.96 5.45
C PRO A 17 8.66 9.99 4.80
N PRO A 18 9.19 10.97 4.05
CA PRO A 18 8.40 12.05 3.49
C PRO A 18 7.28 11.52 2.59
N LEU A 19 6.12 12.16 2.67
CA LEU A 19 4.96 11.87 1.84
C LEU A 19 4.73 12.98 0.84
N HIS A 20 4.31 12.60 -0.35
CA HIS A 20 3.82 13.54 -1.36
C HIS A 20 2.29 13.69 -1.24
N PRO A 21 1.72 14.82 -1.67
CA PRO A 21 0.28 14.96 -1.76
C PRO A 21 -0.34 13.88 -2.65
N SER A 22 -1.45 13.31 -2.20
CA SER A 22 -2.30 12.44 -3.01
C SER A 22 -3.65 13.11 -3.23
N SER A 23 -4.18 13.00 -4.45
CA SER A 23 -5.54 13.44 -4.80
C SER A 23 -6.54 12.28 -4.80
N ASN A 24 -6.12 11.08 -4.39
CA ASN A 24 -6.97 9.90 -4.43
C ASN A 24 -7.99 9.92 -3.29
N VAL A 25 -9.16 9.34 -3.56
CA VAL A 25 -10.21 9.11 -2.56
C VAL A 25 -10.66 7.67 -2.68
N PHE A 26 -10.63 6.95 -1.55
CA PHE A 26 -10.99 5.54 -1.49
C PHE A 26 -12.43 5.40 -1.05
N PHE A 27 -13.21 4.66 -1.83
CA PHE A 27 -14.52 4.18 -1.44
C PHE A 27 -14.37 2.75 -0.94
N MET A 28 -14.54 2.57 0.36
CA MET A 28 -14.31 1.30 1.04
C MET A 28 -15.52 0.38 0.86
N ALA A 29 -15.31 -0.93 1.02
CA ALA A 29 -16.38 -1.93 0.87
C ALA A 29 -17.53 -1.75 1.89
N ASN A 30 -17.24 -1.17 3.06
CA ASN A 30 -18.24 -0.78 4.06
C ASN A 30 -18.90 0.59 3.75
N GLN A 31 -18.75 1.09 2.52
CA GLN A 31 -19.31 2.35 2.01
C GLN A 31 -18.76 3.62 2.67
N THR A 32 -17.73 3.51 3.52
CA THR A 32 -17.05 4.70 4.04
C THR A 32 -16.08 5.27 3.02
N LYS A 33 -15.76 6.55 3.18
CA LYS A 33 -14.68 7.21 2.42
C LYS A 33 -13.41 7.24 3.26
N ALA A 34 -12.28 7.02 2.62
CA ALA A 34 -10.98 7.23 3.22
C ALA A 34 -10.12 8.10 2.29
N THR A 35 -9.47 9.10 2.87
CA THR A 35 -8.53 9.98 2.15
C THR A 35 -7.12 9.64 2.63
N PRO A 36 -6.15 9.43 1.73
CA PRO A 36 -4.75 9.24 2.10
C PRO A 36 -4.20 10.45 2.84
N ILE A 37 -3.30 10.17 3.78
CA ILE A 37 -2.46 11.20 4.40
C ILE A 37 -1.46 11.74 3.36
N GLY A 38 -1.05 10.86 2.45
CA GLY A 38 -0.22 11.16 1.30
C GLY A 38 0.25 9.87 0.64
N VAL A 39 1.08 10.01 -0.39
CA VAL A 39 1.69 8.90 -1.11
C VAL A 39 3.17 8.80 -0.76
N LEU A 40 3.61 7.61 -0.36
CA LEU A 40 5.03 7.28 -0.25
C LEU A 40 5.50 6.79 -1.61
N LYS A 41 6.44 7.51 -2.22
CA LYS A 41 6.98 7.16 -3.54
C LYS A 41 8.19 6.24 -3.44
N ASP A 42 8.35 5.39 -4.45
CA ASP A 42 9.51 4.54 -4.65
C ASP A 42 9.87 3.68 -3.42
N ALA A 43 8.85 3.24 -2.67
CA ALA A 43 9.04 2.43 -1.48
C ALA A 43 9.63 1.06 -1.88
N SER A 44 10.73 0.69 -1.23
CA SER A 44 11.38 -0.60 -1.48
C SER A 44 10.66 -1.72 -0.74
N ILE A 45 10.37 -2.80 -1.45
CA ILE A 45 9.77 -4.03 -0.93
C ILE A 45 10.71 -5.19 -1.25
N THR A 46 10.95 -6.07 -0.28
CA THR A 46 11.73 -7.28 -0.52
C THR A 46 10.83 -8.50 -0.34
N ILE A 47 10.73 -9.35 -1.35
CA ILE A 47 9.98 -10.61 -1.31
C ILE A 47 10.92 -11.73 -1.72
N GLN A 48 11.16 -12.69 -0.82
CA GLN A 48 12.05 -13.83 -1.04
C GLN A 48 13.45 -13.45 -1.59
N GLY A 49 13.99 -12.31 -1.14
CA GLY A 49 15.30 -11.80 -1.56
C GLY A 49 15.28 -10.94 -2.84
N SER A 50 14.18 -10.93 -3.59
CA SER A 50 13.99 -10.03 -4.73
C SER A 50 13.52 -8.66 -4.25
N LYS A 51 14.13 -7.60 -4.77
CA LYS A 51 13.82 -6.21 -4.44
C LYS A 51 12.91 -5.62 -5.50
N PHE A 52 11.83 -4.98 -5.06
CA PHE A 52 10.84 -4.30 -5.87
C PHE A 52 10.67 -2.88 -5.36
N THR A 53 10.16 -1.99 -6.22
CA THR A 53 9.78 -0.63 -5.84
C THR A 53 8.32 -0.39 -6.20
N GLY A 54 7.67 0.48 -5.44
CA GLY A 54 6.30 0.89 -5.75
C GLY A 54 5.83 2.06 -4.91
N ASP A 55 4.82 2.75 -5.43
CA ASP A 55 4.16 3.84 -4.73
C ASP A 55 3.04 3.30 -3.84
N PHE A 56 2.90 3.86 -2.63
CA PHE A 56 1.91 3.45 -1.65
C PHE A 56 1.11 4.62 -1.12
N GLU A 57 -0.21 4.49 -1.16
CA GLU A 57 -1.11 5.40 -0.48
C GLU A 57 -1.13 5.11 1.01
N VAL A 58 -0.82 6.11 1.84
CA VAL A 58 -0.80 5.94 3.30
C VAL A 58 -2.18 6.24 3.87
N LEU A 59 -2.84 5.21 4.40
CA LEU A 59 -4.18 5.33 4.98
C LEU A 59 -4.16 5.09 6.50
N ALA A 60 -4.92 5.91 7.23
CA ALA A 60 -5.27 5.66 8.62
C ALA A 60 -6.48 4.71 8.66
N LEU A 61 -6.20 3.42 8.78
CA LEU A 61 -7.25 2.40 8.88
C LEU A 61 -7.79 2.31 10.31
N ALA A 62 -9.07 1.96 10.45
CA ALA A 62 -9.74 1.88 11.76
C ALA A 62 -9.05 0.89 12.71
N GLU A 63 -8.56 -0.21 12.16
CA GLU A 63 -7.69 -1.15 12.86
C GLU A 63 -6.24 -0.87 12.46
N SER A 64 -5.48 -0.32 13.41
CA SER A 64 -4.11 0.15 13.17
C SER A 64 -3.12 -0.96 12.79
N ASN A 65 -3.44 -2.23 13.07
CA ASN A 65 -2.52 -3.36 12.89
C ASN A 65 -3.03 -4.50 11.99
N SER A 66 -4.10 -4.32 11.22
CA SER A 66 -4.66 -5.42 10.41
C SER A 66 -3.66 -5.98 9.39
N PHE A 67 -2.91 -5.09 8.74
CA PHE A 67 -1.81 -5.44 7.83
C PHE A 67 -0.85 -4.26 7.67
N PRO A 68 0.45 -4.51 7.45
CA PRO A 68 1.43 -3.45 7.25
C PRO A 68 1.27 -2.78 5.87
N ALA A 69 1.04 -3.57 4.82
CA ALA A 69 0.85 -3.11 3.45
C ALA A 69 -0.10 -4.04 2.68
N LEU A 70 -0.85 -3.48 1.74
CA LEU A 70 -1.67 -4.19 0.76
C LEU A 70 -1.10 -3.90 -0.63
N LEU A 71 -0.67 -4.95 -1.33
CA LEU A 71 -0.18 -4.85 -2.69
C LEU A 71 -1.36 -4.90 -3.66
N GLY A 72 -1.52 -3.84 -4.44
CA GLY A 72 -2.56 -3.69 -5.44
C GLY A 72 -2.14 -4.22 -6.82
N HIS A 73 -3.09 -4.13 -7.74
CA HIS A 73 -2.91 -4.45 -9.15
C HIS A 73 -1.72 -3.72 -9.80
N PRO A 74 -1.42 -2.44 -9.50
CA PRO A 74 -0.23 -1.80 -10.07
C PRO A 74 1.06 -2.54 -9.76
N TRP A 75 1.20 -3.04 -8.53
CA TRP A 75 2.36 -3.84 -8.16
C TRP A 75 2.37 -5.20 -8.86
N CYS A 76 1.23 -5.90 -8.91
CA CYS A 76 1.13 -7.19 -9.60
C CYS A 76 1.44 -7.07 -11.10
N TYR A 77 0.90 -6.04 -11.76
CA TYR A 77 1.09 -5.80 -13.19
C TYR A 77 2.52 -5.39 -13.52
N THR A 78 3.09 -4.44 -12.76
CA THR A 78 4.47 -3.94 -12.99
C THR A 78 5.51 -5.05 -12.83
N ASN A 79 5.26 -6.00 -11.92
CA ASN A 79 6.21 -7.06 -11.60
C ASN A 79 5.85 -8.41 -12.22
N ASN A 80 4.90 -8.45 -13.15
CA ASN A 80 4.44 -9.66 -13.85
C ASN A 80 4.15 -10.84 -12.90
N VAL A 81 3.41 -10.54 -11.83
CA VAL A 81 3.15 -11.49 -10.74
C VAL A 81 2.06 -12.47 -11.17
N ASP A 82 2.38 -13.76 -11.05
CA ASP A 82 1.43 -14.86 -11.26
C ASP A 82 0.89 -15.35 -9.90
N LEU A 83 -0.38 -15.09 -9.63
CA LEU A 83 -1.05 -15.53 -8.41
C LEU A 83 -1.48 -16.99 -8.56
N ARG A 84 -0.65 -17.91 -8.06
CA ARG A 84 -0.93 -19.34 -8.08
C ARG A 84 -1.56 -19.81 -6.77
N PHE A 85 -2.72 -20.41 -6.87
CA PHE A 85 -3.36 -21.15 -5.78
C PHE A 85 -3.10 -22.64 -6.01
N ASN A 86 -2.40 -23.29 -5.09
CA ASN A 86 -2.27 -24.74 -5.08
C ASN A 86 -3.51 -25.29 -4.37
N ASN A 87 -4.44 -25.89 -5.12
CA ASN A 87 -5.56 -26.65 -4.57
C ASN A 87 -5.10 -28.03 -4.09
#